data_AF-A0A959TP79-F1
#
_entry.id   AF-A0A959TP79-F1
#
_cell.length_a   1.000
_cell.length_b   1.000
_cell.length_c   1.000
_cell.angle_alpha   90.00
_cell.angle_beta   90.00
_cell.angle_gamma   90.00
#
_symmetry.space_group_name_H-M   'P 1'
#
loop_
_entity.id
_entity.type
_entity.pdbx_description
1 polymer ?
#
loop_
_entity_poly.entity_id
_entity_poly.type
_entity_poly.pdbx_seq_one_letter_code
_entity_poly.pdbx_strand_id
1 'polypeptide(L)' 'ATWACGAMVRLARAVDRSLTLTAKTEPQENASTRILRKHGFEQAGIVQDHEIGDAWLWELPPV' A
#
# COMPACT_ATOMS: atom_id res chain seq x y z
N ALA A 1 -3.42 -10.04 -8.73
CA ALA A 1 -3.16 -8.99 -7.72
C ALA A 1 -2.77 -7.63 -8.33
N THR A 2 -1.78 -7.55 -9.24
CA THR A 2 -1.29 -6.26 -9.80
C THR A 2 -2.38 -5.36 -10.40
N TRP A 3 -3.25 -5.92 -11.25
CA TRP A 3 -4.36 -5.15 -11.85
C TRP A 3 -5.31 -4.60 -10.78
N ALA A 4 -5.66 -5.41 -9.79
CA ALA A 4 -6.60 -5.02 -8.72
C ALA A 4 -6.05 -3.86 -7.88
N CYS A 5 -4.76 -3.88 -7.54
CA CYS A 5 -4.11 -2.76 -6.86
C CYS A 5 -4.23 -1.46 -7.67
N GLY A 6 -3.88 -1.49 -8.95
CA GLY A 6 -4.01 -0.32 -9.82
C GLY A 6 -5.46 0.16 -9.99
N ALA A 7 -6.43 -0.76 -10.06
CA ALA A 7 -7.85 -0.40 -10.13
C ALA A 7 -8.33 0.30 -8.85
N MET A 8 -7.92 -0.18 -7.66
CA MET A 8 -8.26 0.46 -6.39
C MET A 8 -7.64 1.85 -6.25
N VAL A 9 -6.37 2.02 -6.62
CA VAL A 9 -5.71 3.34 -6.62
C VAL A 9 -6.46 4.31 -7.54
N ARG A 10 -6.79 3.90 -8.76
CA ARG A 10 -7.56 4.73 -9.71
C ARG A 10 -8.93 5.13 -9.16
N LEU A 11 -9.64 4.18 -8.54
CA LEU A 11 -10.95 4.44 -7.94
C LEU A 11 -10.83 5.45 -6.80
N ALA A 12 -9.90 5.24 -5.87
CA ALA A 12 -9.69 6.15 -4.75
C ALA A 12 -9.38 7.57 -5.25
N ARG A 13 -8.48 7.72 -6.23
CA ARG A 13 -8.14 9.02 -6.84
C ARG A 13 -9.27 9.65 -7.64
N ALA A 14 -10.22 8.87 -8.15
CA ALA A 14 -11.40 9.39 -8.82
C ALA A 14 -12.43 9.94 -7.83
N VAL A 15 -12.50 9.35 -6.63
CA VAL A 15 -13.43 9.75 -5.56
C VAL A 15 -12.87 10.93 -4.76
N ASP A 16 -11.62 10.82 -4.29
CA ASP A 16 -10.96 11.84 -3.49
C ASP A 16 -9.42 11.74 -3.64
N ARG A 17 -8.83 12.81 -4.16
CA ARG A 17 -7.37 12.88 -4.38
C ARG A 17 -6.60 13.27 -3.14
N SER A 18 -7.26 13.82 -2.12
CA SER A 18 -6.65 14.26 -0.87
C SER A 18 -6.31 13.11 0.08
N LEU A 19 -6.77 11.89 -0.22
CA LEU A 19 -6.53 10.72 0.62
C LEU A 19 -5.11 10.17 0.50
N THR A 20 -4.45 9.96 1.63
CA THR A 20 -3.29 9.05 1.70
C THR A 20 -3.80 7.62 1.66
N LEU A 21 -3.28 6.80 0.75
CA LEU A 21 -3.63 5.38 0.70
C LEU A 21 -2.58 4.59 1.47
N THR A 22 -3.02 3.69 2.33
CA THR A 22 -2.14 2.85 3.15
C THR A 22 -2.33 1.37 2.84
N ALA A 23 -1.25 0.59 2.93
CA ALA A 23 -1.30 -0.86 2.89
C ALA A 23 -0.34 -1.46 3.93
N LYS A 24 -0.60 -2.71 4.32
CA LYS A 24 0.28 -3.47 5.21
C LYS A 24 0.75 -4.76 4.54
N THR A 25 1.98 -5.16 4.81
CA THR A 25 2.52 -6.47 4.44
C THR A 25 3.30 -7.07 5.58
N GLU A 26 3.55 -8.38 5.53
CA GLU A 26 4.65 -8.97 6.29
C GLU A 26 5.96 -8.20 6.03
N PRO A 27 6.89 -8.16 6.99
CA PRO A 27 8.10 -7.35 6.93
C PRO A 27 9.20 -8.05 6.14
N GLN A 28 8.84 -8.58 4.97
CA GLN A 28 9.72 -9.32 4.07
C GLN A 28 9.34 -9.06 2.61
N GLU A 29 10.34 -9.16 1.73
CA GLU A 29 10.11 -9.01 0.29
C GLU A 29 9.24 -10.12 -0.27
N ASN A 30 8.16 -9.75 -0.95
CA ASN A 30 7.23 -10.70 -1.54
C ASN A 30 6.54 -10.14 -2.79
N ALA A 31 5.56 -10.89 -3.31
CA ALA A 31 4.80 -10.44 -4.48
C ALA A 31 4.02 -9.14 -4.22
N SER A 32 3.49 -8.94 -3.01
CA SER A 32 2.74 -7.75 -2.62
C SER A 32 3.64 -6.52 -2.52
N THR A 33 4.82 -6.61 -1.89
CA THR A 33 5.77 -5.49 -1.80
C THR A 33 6.18 -5.00 -3.20
N ARG A 34 6.40 -5.92 -4.14
CA ARG A 34 6.68 -5.59 -5.55
C ARG A 34 5.52 -4.90 -6.24
N ILE A 35 4.29 -5.32 -5.98
CA ILE A 35 3.09 -4.70 -6.54
C ILE A 35 2.89 -3.29 -5.99
N LEU A 36 3.10 -3.08 -4.69
CA LEU A 36 2.98 -1.78 -4.03
C LEU A 36 3.99 -0.79 -4.61
N ARG A 37 5.28 -1.17 -4.68
CA ARG A 37 6.31 -0.34 -5.34
C ARG A 37 5.97 0.00 -6.78
N LYS A 38 5.46 -0.96 -7.56
CA LYS A 38 5.05 -0.73 -8.95
C LYS A 38 3.96 0.36 -9.07
N HIS A 39 3.13 0.53 -8.05
CA HIS A 39 2.06 1.53 -8.03
C HIS A 39 2.43 2.81 -7.24
N GLY A 40 3.72 2.98 -6.91
CA GLY A 40 4.23 4.20 -6.29
C GLY A 40 4.09 4.26 -4.77
N PHE A 41 3.69 3.18 -4.11
CA PHE A 41 3.72 3.14 -2.65
C PHE A 41 5.16 3.10 -2.14
N GLU A 42 5.41 3.82 -1.06
CA GLU A 42 6.69 3.89 -0.36
C GLU A 42 6.57 3.21 1.00
N GLN A 43 7.63 2.51 1.44
CA GLN A 43 7.64 1.88 2.76
C GLN A 43 7.90 2.96 3.81
N ALA A 44 6.90 3.23 4.64
CA ALA A 44 6.90 4.33 5.60
C ALA A 44 7.36 3.91 7.00
N GLY A 45 7.37 2.61 7.30
CA GLY A 45 7.87 2.09 8.57
C GLY A 45 7.35 0.71 8.94
N ILE A 46 7.45 0.38 10.23
CA ILE A 46 6.92 -0.84 10.84
C ILE A 46 5.80 -0.45 11.80
N VAL A 47 4.66 -1.14 11.72
CA VAL A 47 3.50 -0.96 12.60
C VAL A 47 3.06 -2.28 13.18
N GLN A 48 2.38 -2.25 14.33
CA GLN A 48 1.73 -3.45 14.86
C GLN A 48 0.43 -3.74 14.10
N ASP A 49 0.23 -5.01 13.82
CA ASP A 49 -0.97 -5.56 13.22
C ASP A 49 -1.40 -6.80 14.03
N HIS A 50 -2.70 -6.94 14.28
CA HIS A 50 -3.19 -8.00 15.17
C HIS A 50 -3.08 -9.40 14.55
N GLU A 51 -2.96 -9.50 13.22
CA GLU A 51 -2.80 -10.76 12.50
C GLU A 51 -1.33 -11.05 12.14
N ILE A 52 -0.59 -10.02 11.72
CA ILE A 52 0.78 -10.17 11.21
C ILE A 52 1.84 -10.01 12.33
N GLY A 53 1.54 -9.24 13.37
CA GLY A 53 2.53 -8.74 14.33
C GLY A 53 3.25 -7.52 13.76
N ASP A 54 4.58 -7.58 13.64
CA ASP A 54 5.36 -6.54 12.96
C ASP A 54 5.01 -6.52 11.47
N ALA A 55 4.34 -5.47 11.00
CA ALA A 55 3.98 -5.30 9.60
C ALA A 55 4.68 -4.07 8.99
N TRP A 56 5.10 -4.17 7.73
CA TRP A 56 5.51 -2.98 6.98
C TRP A 56 4.31 -2.14 6.61
N LEU A 57 4.35 -0.86 6.95
CA LEU A 57 3.42 0.15 6.49
C LEU A 57 3.90 0.72 5.15
N TRP A 58 2.98 0.79 4.20
CA TRP A 58 3.19 1.37 2.89
C TRP A 58 2.23 2.52 2.67
N GLU A 59 2.72 3.63 2.13
CA GLU A 59 1.92 4.84 1.90
C GLU A 59 2.05 5.31 0.45
N LEU A 60 0.93 5.77 -0.12
CA LEU A 60 0.88 6.51 -1.38
C LEU A 60 0.26 7.89 -1.11
N PRO A 61 1.06 8.98 -1.18
CA PRO A 61 0.59 10.31 -0.83
C PRO A 61 -0.46 10.85 -1.82
N PRO A 62 -1.24 11.86 -1.41
CA PRO A 62 -2.17 12.60 -2.27
C PRO A 62 -1.53 13.15 -3.55
N VAL A 63 -2.37 13.47 -4.56
CA VAL A 63 -1.95 14.09 -5.85
C VAL A 63 -2.84 15.26 -6.26
#